data_AF-A0A2G9P2X7-F1
#
_entry.id   AF-A0A2G9P2X7-F1
#
_cell.length_a   1.000
_cell.length_b   1.000
_cell.length_c   1.000
_cell.angle_alpha   90.00
_cell.angle_beta   90.00
_cell.angle_gamma   90.00
#
_symmetry.space_group_name_H-M   'P 1'
#
loop_
_entity.id
_entity.type
_entity.pdbx_description
1 polymer ?
#
loop_
_entity_poly.entity_id
_entity_poly.type
_entity_poly.pdbx_seq_one_letter_code
_entity_poly.pdbx_strand_id
1 'polypeptide(L)'
;MNATSITILKQVISGVEDTKTIMERSGVKEWQFNSQVNGLSLQGFLQKTGNSLKLLDGVKPMMVKEISTRFDIEKILKDSNELVFSYLTEPTTINDIVRITGLSTSTVYRTISDFESIGILSRNADTVSLNNSDEKILLLSQVLKTERENMYEPNAEIIFRDATKILKSVTKGKITDGQLTGFSIFSDYGIEYHTNYDYYIKQEESITIQEALIHAVFIAQRNSDKTAMIMAIIFYLKNKDKMDILTLRKIADSFKIAHVWIDVEGYIRNNELKNQSLFLPKEEFIEKANLYEISSELYSLPEGYPLLFEEIGKNLSSQVTAYLIGGENMRIKGLKSRTKDIDIVVETKEDYELLMNAFTRLGYTPKGNVEFSTEDLRLYPSIILQHTNRS
;
A
#
# COMPACT_ATOMS: atom_id res chain seq x y z
N MET A 1 17.34 26.98 2.51
CA MET A 1 17.81 28.34 2.13
C MET A 1 18.84 28.89 3.13
N ASN A 2 19.70 29.84 2.76
CA ASN A 2 20.57 30.52 3.74
C ASN A 2 19.86 31.73 4.40
N ALA A 3 20.44 32.26 5.48
CA ALA A 3 19.86 33.38 6.23
C ALA A 3 19.64 34.64 5.38
N THR A 4 20.57 34.96 4.48
CA THR A 4 20.43 36.12 3.58
C THR A 4 19.26 35.96 2.61
N SER A 5 19.08 34.78 2.01
CA SER A 5 17.92 34.52 1.14
C SER A 5 16.61 34.69 1.91
N ILE A 6 16.57 34.24 3.17
CA ILE A 6 15.40 34.37 4.04
C ILE A 6 15.12 35.84 4.36
N THR A 7 16.15 36.64 4.67
CA THR A 7 15.99 38.08 4.92
C THR A 7 15.43 38.80 3.70
N ILE A 8 15.97 38.52 2.50
CA ILE A 8 15.46 39.09 1.24
C ILE A 8 13.99 38.69 1.03
N LEU A 9 13.66 37.41 1.23
CA LEU A 9 12.29 36.91 1.09
C LEU A 9 11.33 37.58 2.09
N LYS A 10 11.74 37.74 3.36
CA LYS A 10 10.96 38.46 4.40
C LYS A 10 10.67 39.91 3.99
N GLN A 11 11.63 40.62 3.38
CA GLN A 11 11.42 41.99 2.90
C GLN A 11 10.37 42.04 1.77
N VAL A 12 10.45 41.14 0.79
CA VAL A 12 9.46 41.09 -0.30
C VAL A 12 8.07 40.71 0.21
N ILE A 13 7.99 39.76 1.15
CA ILE A 13 6.74 39.39 1.82
C ILE A 13 6.10 40.59 2.53
N SER A 14 6.91 41.45 3.15
CA SER A 14 6.46 42.69 3.80
C SER A 14 6.07 43.82 2.84
N GLY A 15 6.14 43.58 1.53
CA GLY A 15 5.72 44.53 0.50
C GLY A 15 6.82 45.47 -0.01
N VAL A 16 8.09 45.24 0.34
CA VAL A 16 9.20 46.00 -0.22
C VAL A 16 9.55 45.40 -1.59
N GLU A 17 9.33 46.16 -2.66
CA GLU A 17 9.60 45.69 -4.02
C GLU A 17 10.91 46.23 -4.60
N ASP A 18 11.37 47.42 -4.19
CA ASP A 18 12.56 48.05 -4.78
C ASP A 18 13.86 47.33 -4.38
N THR A 19 14.57 46.83 -5.39
CA THR A 19 15.80 46.03 -5.21
C THR A 19 16.90 46.76 -4.46
N LYS A 20 17.06 48.08 -4.67
CA LYS A 20 18.08 48.87 -3.97
C LYS A 20 17.76 48.95 -2.47
N THR A 21 16.51 49.24 -2.15
CA THR A 21 16.02 49.28 -0.77
C THR A 21 16.17 47.93 -0.07
N ILE A 22 15.83 46.82 -0.74
CA ILE A 22 15.97 45.46 -0.18
C ILE A 22 17.44 45.13 0.06
N MET A 23 18.33 45.47 -0.88
CA MET A 23 19.77 45.24 -0.78
C MET A 23 20.37 46.00 0.42
N GLU A 24 20.03 47.29 0.58
CA GLU A 24 20.46 48.13 1.70
C GLU A 24 19.97 47.55 3.04
N ARG A 25 18.69 47.18 3.15
CA ARG A 25 18.10 46.59 4.36
C ARG A 25 18.65 45.20 4.70
N SER A 26 19.04 44.45 3.68
CA SER A 26 19.62 43.11 3.85
C SER A 26 21.11 43.16 4.19
N GLY A 27 21.75 44.34 4.08
CA GLY A 27 23.16 44.54 4.43
C GLY A 27 24.14 43.77 3.53
N VAL A 28 23.76 43.48 2.28
CA VAL A 28 24.57 42.66 1.37
C VAL A 28 25.08 43.42 0.16
N LYS A 29 26.23 42.99 -0.37
CA LYS A 29 26.80 43.55 -1.60
C LYS A 29 25.98 43.12 -2.81
N GLU A 30 26.00 43.92 -3.87
CA GLU A 30 25.23 43.69 -5.09
C GLU A 30 25.42 42.29 -5.70
N TRP A 31 26.66 41.78 -5.75
CA TRP A 31 26.92 40.44 -6.28
C TRP A 31 26.27 39.33 -5.41
N GLN A 32 26.28 39.48 -4.09
CA GLN A 32 25.64 38.55 -3.17
C GLN A 32 24.12 38.64 -3.33
N PHE A 33 23.58 39.86 -3.36
CA PHE A 33 22.17 40.12 -3.57
C PHE A 33 21.66 39.45 -4.85
N ASN A 34 22.32 39.69 -5.99
CA ASN A 34 21.94 39.09 -7.27
C ASN A 34 22.05 37.55 -7.22
N SER A 35 23.07 37.00 -6.58
CA SER A 35 23.18 35.55 -6.38
C SER A 35 22.03 34.98 -5.56
N GLN A 36 21.63 35.65 -4.47
CA GLN A 36 20.53 35.19 -3.61
C GLN A 36 19.17 35.32 -4.30
N VAL A 37 18.95 36.43 -5.01
CA VAL A 37 17.73 36.66 -5.79
C VAL A 37 17.59 35.60 -6.88
N ASN A 38 18.66 35.32 -7.63
CA ASN A 38 18.65 34.25 -8.64
C ASN A 38 18.31 32.89 -8.02
N GLY A 39 18.89 32.57 -6.85
CA GLY A 39 18.56 31.34 -6.12
C GLY A 39 17.08 31.26 -5.73
N LEU A 40 16.52 32.35 -5.19
CA LEU A 40 15.10 32.43 -4.83
C LEU A 40 14.17 32.36 -6.05
N SER A 41 14.59 32.89 -7.20
CA SER A 41 13.85 32.79 -8.45
C SER A 41 13.88 31.38 -9.03
N LEU A 42 15.03 30.70 -9.01
CA LEU A 42 15.14 29.30 -9.43
C LEU A 42 14.31 28.37 -8.54
N GLN A 43 14.26 28.68 -7.25
CA GLN A 43 13.39 28.00 -6.30
C GLN A 43 11.93 28.45 -6.42
N GLY A 44 11.52 29.27 -7.39
CA GLY A 44 10.13 29.63 -7.61
C GLY A 44 9.49 30.46 -6.48
N PHE A 45 10.28 31.19 -5.70
CA PHE A 45 9.76 32.13 -4.70
C PHE A 45 9.47 33.52 -5.28
N LEU A 46 10.42 34.05 -6.06
CA LEU A 46 10.45 35.44 -6.48
C LEU A 46 10.63 35.61 -7.99
N GLN A 47 10.12 36.71 -8.53
CA GLN A 47 10.43 37.19 -9.87
C GLN A 47 11.05 38.59 -9.80
N LYS A 48 12.13 38.80 -10.56
CA LYS A 48 12.75 40.12 -10.75
C LYS A 48 12.28 40.72 -12.06
N THR A 49 11.73 41.94 -12.00
CA THR A 49 11.31 42.72 -13.17
C THR A 49 11.94 44.10 -13.10
N GLY A 50 13.02 44.31 -13.86
CA GLY A 50 13.81 45.54 -13.79
C GLY A 50 14.39 45.76 -12.38
N ASN A 51 14.02 46.87 -11.74
CA ASN A 51 14.45 47.23 -10.38
C ASN A 51 13.49 46.76 -9.27
N SER A 52 12.47 45.96 -9.62
CA SER A 52 11.44 45.46 -8.70
C SER A 52 11.55 43.94 -8.49
N LEU A 53 11.31 43.49 -7.26
CA LEU A 53 11.15 42.09 -6.87
C LEU A 53 9.73 41.84 -6.35
N LYS A 54 9.11 40.78 -6.83
CA LYS A 54 7.78 40.35 -6.42
C LYS A 54 7.75 38.87 -6.07
N LEU A 55 6.85 38.49 -5.17
CA LEU A 55 6.50 37.07 -4.98
C LEU A 55 5.83 36.55 -6.26
N LEU A 56 6.12 35.29 -6.60
CA LEU A 56 5.42 34.61 -7.67
C LEU A 56 3.99 34.23 -7.25
N ASP A 57 3.08 34.19 -8.22
CA ASP A 57 1.72 33.70 -8.04
C ASP A 57 1.73 32.17 -8.08
N GLY A 58 2.04 31.55 -6.93
CA GLY A 58 2.08 30.11 -6.77
C GLY A 58 1.83 29.65 -5.34
N VAL A 59 1.46 28.38 -5.17
CA VAL A 59 1.09 27.81 -3.86
C VAL A 59 2.20 28.02 -2.84
N LYS A 60 3.46 27.70 -3.18
CA LYS A 60 4.59 27.83 -2.26
C LYS A 60 4.85 29.28 -1.78
N PRO A 61 5.03 30.28 -2.67
CA PRO A 61 5.14 31.69 -2.25
C PRO A 61 3.97 32.17 -1.38
N MET A 62 2.73 31.80 -1.73
CA MET A 62 1.55 32.18 -0.96
C MET A 62 1.54 31.57 0.44
N MET A 63 1.87 30.28 0.56
CA MET A 63 1.95 29.58 1.84
C MET A 63 3.08 30.11 2.72
N VAL A 64 4.21 30.50 2.15
CA VAL A 64 5.29 31.13 2.94
C VAL A 64 4.88 32.53 3.41
N LYS A 65 4.21 33.33 2.57
CA LYS A 65 3.69 34.66 2.94
C LYS A 65 2.72 34.57 4.11
N GLU A 66 1.58 33.93 3.89
CA GLU A 66 1.10 32.85 4.75
C GLU A 66 1.58 32.74 6.20
N ILE A 67 2.36 31.67 6.36
CA ILE A 67 2.99 31.17 7.56
C ILE A 67 3.89 32.22 8.22
N SER A 68 4.52 33.12 7.45
CA SER A 68 5.40 34.16 8.00
C SER A 68 4.68 35.16 8.91
N THR A 69 3.36 35.27 8.82
CA THR A 69 2.56 36.11 9.70
C THR A 69 2.42 35.53 11.11
N ARG A 70 2.63 34.23 11.27
CA ARG A 70 2.38 33.48 12.51
C ARG A 70 3.61 32.79 13.08
N PHE A 71 4.56 32.44 12.21
CA PHE A 71 5.73 31.65 12.58
C PHE A 71 7.01 32.26 12.02
N ASP A 72 8.11 32.03 12.71
CA ASP A 72 9.42 32.41 12.20
C ASP A 72 9.84 31.48 11.07
N ILE A 73 9.62 31.91 9.82
CA ILE A 73 10.00 31.16 8.63
C ILE A 73 11.50 30.91 8.52
N GLU A 74 12.34 31.65 9.27
CA GLU A 74 13.77 31.33 9.30
C GLU A 74 14.02 29.99 9.97
N LYS A 75 13.35 29.72 11.10
CA LYS A 75 13.45 28.42 11.78
C LYS A 75 12.88 27.26 10.96
N ILE A 76 12.07 27.54 9.94
CA ILE A 76 11.48 26.53 9.03
C ILE A 76 12.36 26.28 7.81
N LEU A 77 12.80 27.34 7.11
CA LEU A 77 13.39 27.24 5.77
C LEU A 77 14.93 27.34 5.76
N LYS A 78 15.57 27.55 6.91
CA LYS A 78 17.02 27.72 6.99
C LYS A 78 17.76 26.39 6.94
N ASP A 79 18.75 26.32 6.04
CA ASP A 79 19.70 25.22 5.91
C ASP A 79 19.02 23.83 5.95
N SER A 80 19.45 22.96 6.86
CA SER A 80 18.90 21.61 7.05
C SER A 80 17.45 21.60 7.57
N ASN A 81 16.95 22.70 8.12
CA ASN A 81 15.59 22.75 8.66
C ASN A 81 14.57 22.56 7.55
N GLU A 82 14.77 23.17 6.39
CA GLU A 82 13.88 23.03 5.23
C GLU A 82 13.75 21.55 4.80
N LEU A 83 14.86 20.80 4.88
CA LEU A 83 14.92 19.39 4.52
C LEU A 83 14.13 18.53 5.50
N VAL A 84 14.40 18.67 6.80
CA VAL A 84 13.64 17.94 7.83
C VAL A 84 12.16 18.29 7.77
N PHE A 85 11.83 19.58 7.61
CA PHE A 85 10.45 20.06 7.51
C PHE A 85 9.69 19.39 6.37
N SER A 86 10.32 19.20 5.20
CA SER A 86 9.70 18.54 4.05
C SER A 86 9.38 17.06 4.26
N TYR A 87 9.96 16.41 5.27
CA TYR A 87 9.65 15.01 5.60
C TYR A 87 8.65 14.84 6.74
N LEU A 88 8.14 15.93 7.31
CA LEU A 88 7.13 15.90 8.38
C LEU A 88 5.69 15.94 7.84
N THR A 89 5.43 15.24 6.72
CA THR A 89 4.08 15.14 6.13
C THR A 89 3.17 14.15 6.87
N GLU A 90 3.76 13.28 7.68
CA GLU A 90 3.09 12.23 8.48
C GLU A 90 3.82 12.10 9.83
N PRO A 91 3.19 11.55 10.88
CA PRO A 91 3.90 11.20 12.12
C PRO A 91 5.09 10.29 11.85
N THR A 92 6.27 10.67 12.33
CA THR A 92 7.53 9.99 11.98
C THR A 92 8.49 9.98 13.17
N THR A 93 9.38 8.99 13.26
CA THR A 93 10.38 8.93 14.34
C THR A 93 11.63 9.74 13.99
N ILE A 94 12.38 10.18 15.01
CA ILE A 94 13.66 10.89 14.79
C ILE A 94 14.64 10.01 14.00
N ASN A 95 14.65 8.70 14.26
CA ASN A 95 15.52 7.76 13.55
C ASN A 95 15.18 7.67 12.06
N ASP A 96 13.89 7.68 11.72
CA ASP A 96 13.46 7.68 10.32
C ASP A 96 13.87 8.97 9.61
N ILE A 97 13.75 10.13 10.29
CA ILE A 97 14.23 11.40 9.74
C ILE A 97 15.74 11.33 9.47
N VAL A 98 16.54 10.84 10.43
CA VAL A 98 17.98 10.68 10.26
C VAL A 98 18.29 9.80 9.05
N ARG A 99 17.61 8.65 8.93
CA ARG A 99 17.82 7.72 7.83
C ARG A 99 17.43 8.30 6.47
N ILE A 100 16.28 8.96 6.39
CA ILE A 100 15.75 9.52 5.13
C ILE A 100 16.56 10.74 4.67
N THR A 101 16.94 11.61 5.61
CA THR A 101 17.64 12.87 5.29
C THR A 101 19.15 12.72 5.18
N GLY A 102 19.73 11.67 5.77
CA GLY A 102 21.18 11.48 5.88
C GLY A 102 21.87 12.47 6.82
N LEU A 103 21.11 13.27 7.58
CA LEU A 103 21.65 14.25 8.52
C LEU A 103 22.13 13.58 9.81
N SER A 104 23.08 14.21 10.51
CA SER A 104 23.49 13.73 11.83
C SER A 104 22.32 13.79 12.82
N THR A 105 22.28 12.84 13.75
CA THR A 105 21.29 12.82 14.83
C THR A 105 21.25 14.16 15.57
N SER A 106 22.41 14.75 15.88
CA SER A 106 22.51 16.08 16.51
C SER A 106 21.87 17.20 15.69
N THR A 107 21.99 17.16 14.37
CA THR A 107 21.36 18.14 13.47
C THR A 107 19.85 17.98 13.48
N VAL A 108 19.35 16.75 13.39
CA VAL A 108 17.90 16.48 13.46
C VAL A 108 17.33 16.94 14.80
N TYR A 109 17.95 16.61 15.92
CA TYR A 109 17.48 17.07 17.25
C TYR A 109 17.46 18.60 17.36
N ARG A 110 18.49 19.29 16.86
CA ARG A 110 18.51 20.76 16.83
C ARG A 110 17.36 21.32 16.01
N THR A 111 17.13 20.79 14.82
CA THR A 111 16.03 21.20 13.94
C THR A 111 14.66 20.94 14.56
N ILE A 112 14.46 19.79 15.22
CA ILE A 112 13.22 19.49 15.94
C ILE A 112 13.02 20.49 17.09
N SER A 113 14.08 20.84 17.84
CA SER A 113 14.01 21.87 18.88
C SER A 113 13.67 23.25 18.31
N ASP A 114 14.20 23.62 17.14
CA ASP A 114 13.83 24.86 16.46
C ASP A 114 12.32 24.88 16.15
N PHE A 115 11.77 23.79 15.61
CA PHE A 115 10.35 23.66 15.30
C PHE A 115 9.45 23.66 16.54
N GLU A 116 9.88 23.02 17.62
CA GLU A 116 9.18 23.08 18.92
C GLU A 116 9.14 24.52 19.45
N SER A 117 10.25 25.25 19.33
CA SER A 117 10.35 26.63 19.83
C SER A 117 9.42 27.62 19.13
N ILE A 118 8.91 27.27 17.94
CA ILE A 118 7.90 28.05 17.20
C ILE A 118 6.52 27.38 17.22
N GLY A 119 6.34 26.27 17.97
CA GLY A 119 5.05 25.64 18.18
C GLY A 119 4.46 24.93 16.97
N ILE A 120 5.27 24.55 15.96
CA ILE A 120 4.76 23.89 14.75
C ILE A 120 4.72 22.35 14.85
N LEU A 121 5.26 21.78 15.94
CA LEU A 121 5.27 20.33 16.16
C LEU A 121 4.33 19.90 17.28
N SER A 122 3.88 18.65 17.13
CA SER A 122 3.26 17.85 18.17
C SER A 122 4.09 16.57 18.39
N ARG A 123 4.22 16.15 19.65
CA ARG A 123 4.83 14.86 20.02
C ARG A 123 3.77 13.88 20.48
N ASN A 124 3.84 12.65 19.98
CA ASN A 124 3.02 11.54 20.43
C ASN A 124 3.89 10.28 20.58
N ALA A 125 4.01 9.79 21.82
CA ALA A 125 4.88 8.68 22.19
C ALA A 125 6.31 8.89 21.63
N ASP A 126 6.65 8.16 20.57
CA ASP A 126 7.98 8.15 19.94
C ASP A 126 8.03 8.88 18.59
N THR A 127 6.92 9.51 18.19
CA THR A 127 6.81 10.22 16.90
C THR A 127 6.69 11.72 17.07
N VAL A 128 7.19 12.44 16.06
CA VAL A 128 7.01 13.87 15.85
C VAL A 128 6.14 14.06 14.60
N SER A 129 5.21 15.02 14.66
CA SER A 129 4.40 15.43 13.51
C SER A 129 4.23 16.94 13.51
N LEU A 130 3.86 17.50 12.35
CA LEU A 130 3.37 18.87 12.32
C LEU A 130 2.08 18.97 13.14
N ASN A 131 1.84 20.12 13.75
CA ASN A 131 0.62 20.35 14.51
C ASN A 131 -0.58 20.48 13.54
N ASN A 132 -1.50 19.51 13.60
CA ASN A 132 -2.65 19.39 12.70
C ASN A 132 -3.64 20.57 12.78
N SER A 133 -3.51 21.47 13.75
CA SER A 133 -4.34 22.69 13.80
C SER A 133 -4.05 23.69 12.67
N ASP A 134 -2.98 23.49 11.90
CA ASP A 134 -2.56 24.39 10.83
C ASP A 134 -2.36 23.64 9.50
N GLU A 135 -3.44 23.53 8.73
CA GLU A 135 -3.44 22.87 7.40
C GLU A 135 -2.41 23.48 6.44
N LYS A 136 -2.06 24.76 6.60
CA LYS A 136 -1.15 25.47 5.69
C LYS A 136 0.30 25.08 5.92
N ILE A 137 0.70 24.85 7.16
CA ILE A 137 2.01 24.29 7.50
C ILE A 137 2.18 22.90 6.88
N LEU A 138 1.17 22.05 7.01
CA LEU A 138 1.19 20.70 6.43
C LEU A 138 1.28 20.78 4.90
N LEU A 139 0.49 21.65 4.28
CA LEU A 139 0.51 21.84 2.83
C LEU A 139 1.87 22.37 2.33
N LEU A 140 2.51 23.31 3.04
CA LEU A 140 3.86 23.76 2.67
C LEU A 140 4.88 22.62 2.75
N SER A 141 4.83 21.80 3.82
CA SER A 141 5.69 20.63 3.96
C SER A 141 5.53 19.66 2.78
N GLN A 142 4.28 19.36 2.40
CA GLN A 142 3.96 18.53 1.25
C GLN A 142 4.49 19.10 -0.07
N VAL A 143 4.30 20.40 -0.33
CA VAL A 143 4.82 21.06 -1.55
C VAL A 143 6.35 20.96 -1.62
N LEU A 144 7.05 21.23 -0.51
CA LEU A 144 8.51 21.13 -0.46
C LEU A 144 8.99 19.68 -0.65
N LYS A 145 8.27 18.70 -0.12
CA LYS A 145 8.56 17.28 -0.34
C LYS A 145 8.49 16.92 -1.81
N THR A 146 7.38 17.26 -2.46
CA THR A 146 7.13 16.98 -3.87
C THR A 146 8.19 17.63 -4.77
N GLU A 147 8.56 18.88 -4.50
CA GLU A 147 9.61 19.56 -5.28
C GLU A 147 10.97 18.87 -5.15
N ARG A 148 11.34 18.41 -3.96
CA ARG A 148 12.59 17.66 -3.78
C ARG A 148 12.54 16.33 -4.51
N GLU A 149 11.46 15.59 -4.37
CA GLU A 149 11.27 14.30 -5.03
C GLU A 149 11.39 14.43 -6.55
N ASN A 150 10.74 15.45 -7.13
CA ASN A 150 10.86 15.77 -8.55
C ASN A 150 12.26 16.21 -8.98
N MET A 151 13.05 16.83 -8.10
CA MET A 151 14.41 17.27 -8.41
C MET A 151 15.39 16.09 -8.51
N TYR A 152 15.22 15.07 -7.66
CA TYR A 152 16.10 13.89 -7.65
C TYR A 152 15.69 12.84 -8.67
N GLU A 153 14.40 12.72 -8.98
CA GLU A 153 13.88 11.71 -9.90
C GLU A 153 12.81 12.31 -10.84
N PRO A 154 13.19 13.16 -11.80
CA PRO A 154 12.25 13.99 -12.59
C PRO A 154 11.27 13.21 -13.47
N ASN A 155 11.42 11.89 -13.56
CA ASN A 155 10.54 11.01 -14.33
C ASN A 155 9.81 9.98 -13.46
N ALA A 156 9.96 10.04 -12.14
CA ALA A 156 9.39 9.07 -11.21
C ALA A 156 8.48 9.78 -10.19
N GLU A 157 7.23 9.32 -10.08
CA GLU A 157 6.36 9.66 -8.96
C GLU A 157 6.59 8.64 -7.85
N ILE A 158 6.92 9.09 -6.64
CA ILE A 158 7.00 8.21 -5.48
C ILE A 158 5.58 7.94 -4.98
N ILE A 159 5.15 6.70 -5.09
CA ILE A 159 3.79 6.27 -4.72
C ILE A 159 3.74 5.64 -3.32
N PHE A 160 4.88 5.16 -2.80
CA PHE A 160 5.04 4.75 -1.41
C PHE A 160 6.49 4.92 -0.96
N ARG A 161 6.69 5.32 0.30
CA ARG A 161 8.01 5.42 0.92
C ARG A 161 7.91 5.10 2.40
N ASP A 162 8.80 4.23 2.85
CA ASP A 162 9.14 4.08 4.26
C ASP A 162 10.65 4.17 4.46
N ALA A 163 11.13 3.81 5.64
CA ALA A 163 12.55 3.84 5.99
C ALA A 163 13.40 2.91 5.10
N THR A 164 12.86 1.78 4.66
CA THR A 164 13.54 0.68 3.97
C THR A 164 13.23 0.59 2.48
N LYS A 165 12.09 1.10 2.04
CA LYS A 165 11.50 0.82 0.73
C LYS A 165 10.97 2.09 0.07
N ILE A 166 11.17 2.21 -1.23
CA ILE A 166 10.59 3.28 -2.05
C ILE A 166 9.97 2.67 -3.29
N LEU A 167 8.63 2.72 -3.38
CA LEU A 167 7.88 2.31 -4.56
C LEU A 167 7.58 3.55 -5.42
N LYS A 168 7.82 3.41 -6.72
CA LYS A 168 7.76 4.51 -7.68
C LYS A 168 7.00 4.08 -8.92
N SER A 169 6.27 5.00 -9.53
CA SER A 169 5.74 4.87 -10.89
C SER A 169 6.55 5.77 -11.83
N VAL A 170 6.81 5.28 -13.04
CA VAL A 170 7.62 5.95 -14.05
C VAL A 170 6.90 5.80 -15.39
N THR A 171 6.86 6.84 -16.22
CA THR A 171 6.28 6.69 -17.57
C THR A 171 6.97 5.56 -18.32
N LYS A 172 6.18 4.69 -18.95
CA LYS A 172 6.68 3.48 -19.61
C LYS A 172 7.85 3.75 -20.55
N GLY A 173 8.87 2.89 -20.48
CA GLY A 173 10.08 3.01 -21.31
C GLY A 173 11.15 3.94 -20.77
N LYS A 174 10.92 4.59 -19.61
CA LYS A 174 11.97 5.28 -18.85
C LYS A 174 12.46 4.40 -17.70
N ILE A 175 13.75 4.48 -17.41
CA ILE A 175 14.40 3.69 -16.36
C ILE A 175 14.65 4.60 -15.15
N THR A 176 14.46 4.04 -13.94
CA THR A 176 14.85 4.67 -12.68
C THR A 176 15.57 3.64 -11.79
N ASP A 177 16.12 4.12 -10.68
CA ASP A 177 16.76 3.27 -9.67
C ASP A 177 15.72 2.44 -8.89
N GLY A 178 15.95 1.13 -8.84
CA GLY A 178 15.09 0.11 -8.24
C GLY A 178 14.92 -1.14 -9.10
N GLN A 179 14.23 -2.15 -8.58
CA GLN A 179 13.84 -3.36 -9.32
C GLN A 179 12.41 -3.20 -9.86
N LEU A 180 12.13 -3.72 -11.06
CA LEU A 180 10.76 -3.76 -11.59
C LEU A 180 9.84 -4.58 -10.67
N THR A 181 8.60 -4.13 -10.52
CA THR A 181 7.62 -4.78 -9.63
C THR A 181 6.18 -4.52 -10.07
N GLY A 182 5.21 -5.11 -9.38
CA GLY A 182 3.80 -4.79 -9.58
C GLY A 182 3.36 -5.26 -10.95
N PHE A 183 2.51 -4.45 -11.59
CA PHE A 183 2.03 -4.73 -12.95
C PHE A 183 3.15 -4.87 -13.99
N SER A 184 4.33 -4.27 -13.77
CA SER A 184 5.43 -4.28 -14.73
C SER A 184 6.11 -5.62 -14.91
N ILE A 185 5.93 -6.57 -13.99
CA ILE A 185 6.50 -7.91 -14.11
C ILE A 185 5.43 -8.99 -14.32
N PHE A 186 4.17 -8.61 -14.54
CA PHE A 186 3.07 -9.59 -14.68
C PHE A 186 3.27 -10.54 -15.87
N SER A 187 3.83 -10.04 -16.98
CA SER A 187 4.16 -10.82 -18.16
C SER A 187 5.09 -12.00 -17.84
N ASP A 188 6.05 -11.78 -16.94
CA ASP A 188 7.04 -12.78 -16.54
C ASP A 188 6.39 -13.96 -15.79
N TYR A 189 5.17 -13.77 -15.28
CA TYR A 189 4.36 -14.80 -14.62
C TYR A 189 3.09 -15.15 -15.40
N GLY A 190 3.08 -14.91 -16.71
CA GLY A 190 2.05 -15.37 -17.63
C GLY A 190 0.74 -14.57 -17.61
N ILE A 191 0.77 -13.31 -17.17
CA ILE A 191 -0.34 -12.36 -17.27
C ILE A 191 0.10 -11.15 -18.10
N GLU A 192 -0.39 -11.06 -19.33
CA GLU A 192 -0.18 -9.87 -20.16
C GLU A 192 -1.08 -8.72 -19.70
N TYR A 193 -0.51 -7.69 -19.09
CA TYR A 193 -1.24 -6.49 -18.70
C TYR A 193 -0.42 -5.25 -19.01
N HIS A 194 -1.01 -4.36 -19.82
CA HIS A 194 -0.32 -3.17 -20.29
C HIS A 194 -0.78 -1.92 -19.53
N THR A 195 0.15 -1.34 -18.79
CA THR A 195 0.01 -0.04 -18.12
C THR A 195 0.74 1.05 -18.90
N ASN A 196 0.39 2.32 -18.65
CA ASN A 196 1.13 3.49 -19.16
C ASN A 196 2.40 3.79 -18.35
N TYR A 197 2.60 3.08 -17.25
CA TYR A 197 3.67 3.28 -16.29
C TYR A 197 4.40 1.97 -16.00
N ASP A 198 5.71 2.07 -15.82
CA ASP A 198 6.53 1.05 -15.19
C ASP A 198 6.68 1.34 -13.69
N TYR A 199 6.67 0.30 -12.87
CA TYR A 199 6.74 0.42 -11.42
C TYR A 199 8.04 -0.19 -10.91
N TYR A 200 8.71 0.57 -10.03
CA TYR A 200 10.01 0.20 -9.47
C TYR A 200 9.97 0.24 -7.95
N ILE A 201 10.59 -0.73 -7.31
CA ILE A 201 10.81 -0.78 -5.87
C ILE A 201 12.31 -0.70 -5.58
N LYS A 202 12.70 0.29 -4.79
CA LYS A 202 14.05 0.37 -4.24
C LYS A 202 14.03 -0.18 -2.82
N GLN A 203 14.73 -1.30 -2.62
CA GLN A 203 14.91 -1.98 -1.35
C GLN A 203 16.22 -2.79 -1.39
N GLU A 204 16.68 -3.30 -0.24
CA GLU A 204 17.91 -4.11 -0.17
C GLU A 204 17.72 -5.53 -0.70
N GLU A 205 16.56 -6.14 -0.43
CA GLU A 205 16.24 -7.52 -0.80
C GLU A 205 15.68 -7.63 -2.23
N SER A 206 15.89 -8.77 -2.87
CA SER A 206 15.32 -9.05 -4.19
C SER A 206 13.80 -9.17 -4.14
N ILE A 207 13.11 -8.57 -5.12
CA ILE A 207 11.66 -8.63 -5.24
C ILE A 207 11.13 -10.07 -5.34
N THR A 208 10.12 -10.38 -4.54
CA THR A 208 9.38 -11.66 -4.59
C THR A 208 8.09 -11.54 -5.38
N ILE A 209 7.52 -12.68 -5.83
CA ILE A 209 6.23 -12.71 -6.53
C ILE A 209 5.07 -12.22 -5.63
N GLN A 210 5.14 -12.49 -4.32
CA GLN A 210 4.18 -11.98 -3.33
C GLN A 210 4.25 -10.47 -3.22
N GLU A 211 5.45 -9.89 -3.13
CA GLU A 211 5.63 -8.44 -3.10
C GLU A 211 5.14 -7.79 -4.39
N ALA A 212 5.42 -8.38 -5.55
CA ALA A 212 4.91 -7.88 -6.81
C ALA A 212 3.37 -7.83 -6.84
N LEU A 213 2.70 -8.89 -6.35
CA LEU A 213 1.25 -8.90 -6.21
C LEU A 213 0.76 -7.77 -5.27
N ILE A 214 1.35 -7.65 -4.07
CA ILE A 214 0.91 -6.64 -3.11
C ILE A 214 1.17 -5.21 -3.61
N HIS A 215 2.29 -4.97 -4.30
CA HIS A 215 2.55 -3.68 -4.93
C HIS A 215 1.48 -3.35 -5.98
N ALA A 216 1.05 -4.33 -6.78
CA ALA A 216 -0.04 -4.16 -7.75
C ALA A 216 -1.39 -3.85 -7.07
N VAL A 217 -1.74 -4.55 -5.98
CA VAL A 217 -2.95 -4.27 -5.18
C VAL A 217 -2.89 -2.85 -4.59
N PHE A 218 -1.74 -2.45 -4.05
CA PHE A 218 -1.52 -1.10 -3.52
C PHE A 218 -1.74 -0.02 -4.58
N ILE A 219 -1.15 -0.21 -5.77
CA ILE A 219 -1.30 0.71 -6.90
C ILE A 219 -2.76 0.81 -7.34
N ALA A 220 -3.45 -0.32 -7.50
CA ALA A 220 -4.86 -0.36 -7.90
C ALA A 220 -5.76 0.36 -6.90
N GLN A 221 -5.55 0.12 -5.59
CA GLN A 221 -6.28 0.81 -4.53
C GLN A 221 -6.01 2.33 -4.57
N ARG A 222 -4.74 2.74 -4.63
CA ARG A 222 -4.33 4.16 -4.63
C ARG A 222 -5.00 4.92 -5.77
N ASN A 223 -5.08 4.30 -6.94
CA ASN A 223 -5.65 4.92 -8.14
C ASN A 223 -7.18 4.70 -8.24
N SER A 224 -7.79 3.97 -7.29
CA SER A 224 -9.19 3.52 -7.37
C SER A 224 -9.52 2.82 -8.70
N ASP A 225 -8.55 2.09 -9.26
CA ASP A 225 -8.67 1.41 -10.54
C ASP A 225 -9.16 -0.03 -10.34
N LYS A 226 -10.46 -0.21 -10.55
CA LYS A 226 -11.13 -1.51 -10.43
C LYS A 226 -10.60 -2.54 -11.44
N THR A 227 -10.20 -2.12 -12.65
CA THR A 227 -9.67 -3.03 -13.66
C THR A 227 -8.30 -3.53 -13.24
N ALA A 228 -7.43 -2.63 -12.79
CA ALA A 228 -6.13 -2.99 -12.23
C ALA A 228 -6.27 -3.91 -11.01
N MET A 229 -7.26 -3.68 -10.14
CA MET A 229 -7.56 -4.55 -9.01
C MET A 229 -7.91 -5.97 -9.48
N ILE A 230 -8.81 -6.12 -10.45
CA ILE A 230 -9.14 -7.44 -11.02
C ILE A 230 -7.92 -8.11 -11.64
N MET A 231 -7.06 -7.36 -12.34
CA MET A 231 -5.84 -7.92 -12.90
C MET A 231 -4.88 -8.45 -11.83
N ALA A 232 -4.77 -7.77 -10.69
CA ALA A 232 -4.02 -8.26 -9.54
C ALA A 232 -4.63 -9.56 -8.96
N ILE A 233 -5.97 -9.64 -8.89
CA ILE A 233 -6.68 -10.87 -8.46
C ILE A 233 -6.41 -12.03 -9.43
N ILE A 234 -6.47 -11.79 -10.73
CA ILE A 234 -6.17 -12.80 -11.75
C ILE A 234 -4.73 -13.29 -11.63
N PHE A 235 -3.78 -12.37 -11.44
CA PHE A 235 -2.38 -12.71 -11.20
C PHE A 235 -2.20 -13.59 -9.95
N TYR A 236 -2.88 -13.25 -8.86
CA TYR A 236 -2.89 -14.06 -7.64
C TYR A 236 -3.42 -15.47 -7.91
N LEU A 237 -4.58 -15.59 -8.55
CA LEU A 237 -5.20 -16.90 -8.81
C LEU A 237 -4.32 -17.77 -9.71
N LYS A 238 -3.70 -17.20 -10.74
CA LYS A 238 -2.82 -17.93 -11.68
C LYS A 238 -1.55 -18.46 -11.03
N ASN A 239 -1.04 -17.79 -10.00
CA ASN A 239 0.24 -18.11 -9.35
C ASN A 239 0.06 -18.49 -7.88
N LYS A 240 -1.15 -18.89 -7.49
CA LYS A 240 -1.53 -19.13 -6.10
C LYS A 240 -0.67 -20.21 -5.42
N ASP A 241 -0.28 -21.23 -6.18
CA ASP A 241 0.58 -22.34 -5.76
C ASP A 241 2.00 -21.91 -5.37
N LYS A 242 2.46 -20.76 -5.88
CA LYS A 242 3.80 -20.19 -5.61
C LYS A 242 3.79 -19.20 -4.44
N MET A 243 2.64 -18.95 -3.81
CA MET A 243 2.48 -17.89 -2.83
C MET A 243 2.01 -18.42 -1.47
N ASP A 244 2.67 -17.95 -0.42
CA ASP A 244 2.23 -18.16 0.96
C ASP A 244 1.29 -17.02 1.43
N ILE A 245 0.10 -17.40 1.90
CA ILE A 245 -0.95 -16.46 2.35
C ILE A 245 -0.49 -15.65 3.57
N LEU A 246 0.26 -16.26 4.49
CA LEU A 246 0.72 -15.56 5.68
C LEU A 246 1.74 -14.48 5.31
N THR A 247 2.60 -14.77 4.35
CA THR A 247 3.57 -13.81 3.78
C THR A 247 2.86 -12.67 3.06
N LEU A 248 1.84 -12.96 2.24
CA LEU A 248 1.03 -11.92 1.58
C LEU A 248 0.40 -10.96 2.58
N ARG A 249 -0.16 -11.47 3.68
CA ARG A 249 -0.75 -10.63 4.74
C ARG A 249 0.28 -9.75 5.43
N LYS A 250 1.49 -10.27 5.70
CA LYS A 250 2.58 -9.48 6.30
C LYS A 250 3.04 -8.35 5.38
N ILE A 251 3.21 -8.63 4.09
CA ILE A 251 3.60 -7.60 3.11
C ILE A 251 2.46 -6.57 2.96
N ALA A 252 1.19 -7.01 2.88
CA ALA A 252 0.06 -6.09 2.82
C ALA A 252 0.01 -5.14 4.02
N ASP A 253 0.35 -5.64 5.22
CA ASP A 253 0.43 -4.83 6.44
C ASP A 253 1.58 -3.80 6.37
N SER A 254 2.76 -4.18 5.85
CA SER A 254 3.87 -3.22 5.69
C SER A 254 3.54 -2.09 4.71
N PHE A 255 2.66 -2.34 3.74
CA PHE A 255 2.12 -1.31 2.83
C PHE A 255 0.84 -0.62 3.36
N LYS A 256 0.41 -0.92 4.60
CA LYS A 256 -0.81 -0.39 5.25
C LYS A 256 -2.11 -0.74 4.50
N ILE A 257 -2.12 -1.82 3.73
CA ILE A 257 -3.26 -2.28 2.90
C ILE A 257 -3.77 -3.68 3.28
N ALA A 258 -3.48 -4.16 4.49
CA ALA A 258 -3.98 -5.45 4.98
C ALA A 258 -5.50 -5.59 4.88
N HIS A 259 -6.25 -4.50 5.11
CA HIS A 259 -7.71 -4.47 5.00
C HIS A 259 -8.19 -4.68 3.55
N VAL A 260 -7.49 -4.14 2.55
CA VAL A 260 -7.82 -4.34 1.14
C VAL A 260 -7.46 -5.75 0.69
N TRP A 261 -6.36 -6.31 1.19
CA TRP A 261 -6.04 -7.71 0.93
C TRP A 261 -7.12 -8.67 1.48
N ILE A 262 -7.66 -8.39 2.66
CA ILE A 262 -8.81 -9.15 3.20
C ILE A 262 -10.03 -9.04 2.29
N ASP A 263 -10.33 -7.85 1.76
CA ASP A 263 -11.42 -7.68 0.80
C ASP A 263 -11.14 -8.42 -0.53
N VAL A 264 -9.88 -8.49 -0.98
CA VAL A 264 -9.49 -9.33 -2.14
C VAL A 264 -9.82 -10.81 -1.87
N GLU A 265 -9.40 -11.34 -0.72
CA GLU A 265 -9.75 -12.72 -0.31
C GLU A 265 -11.27 -12.92 -0.22
N GLY A 266 -11.98 -11.91 0.30
CA GLY A 266 -13.44 -11.89 0.39
C GLY A 266 -14.13 -11.88 -0.97
N TYR A 267 -13.66 -11.07 -1.91
CA TYR A 267 -14.22 -10.93 -3.25
C TYR A 267 -14.14 -12.23 -4.04
N ILE A 268 -12.99 -12.92 -3.94
CA ILE A 268 -12.80 -14.25 -4.54
C ILE A 268 -13.83 -15.23 -3.96
N ARG A 269 -14.09 -15.18 -2.66
CA ARG A 269 -14.98 -16.11 -1.93
C ARG A 269 -16.45 -15.70 -1.91
N ASN A 270 -16.83 -14.60 -2.55
CA ASN A 270 -18.18 -14.01 -2.47
C ASN A 270 -18.63 -13.70 -1.03
N ASN A 271 -17.72 -13.21 -0.21
CA ASN A 271 -18.02 -12.68 1.11
C ASN A 271 -18.42 -11.19 1.04
N GLU A 272 -18.98 -10.67 2.13
CA GLU A 272 -19.20 -9.23 2.29
C GLU A 272 -17.86 -8.48 2.31
N LEU A 273 -17.80 -7.37 1.57
CA LEU A 273 -16.58 -6.56 1.38
C LEU A 273 -16.76 -5.22 2.06
N LYS A 274 -15.70 -4.73 2.70
CA LYS A 274 -15.70 -3.38 3.29
C LYS A 274 -15.59 -2.30 2.21
N ASN A 275 -14.76 -2.54 1.19
CA ASN A 275 -14.49 -1.59 0.12
C ASN A 275 -15.07 -2.07 -1.23
N GLN A 276 -16.38 -2.28 -1.32
CA GLN A 276 -17.05 -2.76 -2.54
C GLN A 276 -16.73 -1.93 -3.79
N SER A 277 -16.51 -0.61 -3.62
CA SER A 277 -16.17 0.32 -4.71
C SER A 277 -14.81 0.08 -5.36
N LEU A 278 -13.94 -0.77 -4.78
CA LEU A 278 -12.64 -1.12 -5.39
C LEU A 278 -12.74 -2.27 -6.39
N PHE A 279 -13.88 -2.96 -6.45
CA PHE A 279 -14.04 -4.18 -7.24
C PHE A 279 -15.03 -3.98 -8.38
N LEU A 280 -14.80 -4.66 -9.49
CA LEU A 280 -15.78 -4.79 -10.57
C LEU A 280 -16.90 -5.77 -10.16
N PRO A 281 -18.08 -5.68 -10.79
CA PRO A 281 -19.10 -6.73 -10.70
C PRO A 281 -18.52 -8.13 -10.96
N LYS A 282 -19.12 -9.16 -10.33
CA LYS A 282 -18.57 -10.52 -10.37
C LYS A 282 -18.56 -11.07 -11.78
N GLU A 283 -19.55 -10.72 -12.60
CA GLU A 283 -19.70 -11.12 -13.98
C GLU A 283 -18.52 -10.63 -14.83
N GLU A 284 -18.14 -9.35 -14.70
CA GLU A 284 -16.97 -8.78 -15.40
C GLU A 284 -15.65 -9.43 -14.95
N PHE A 285 -15.55 -9.81 -13.68
CA PHE A 285 -14.41 -10.58 -13.20
C PHE A 285 -14.35 -11.97 -13.83
N ILE A 286 -15.48 -12.68 -13.92
CA ILE A 286 -15.55 -14.02 -14.53
C ILE A 286 -15.15 -13.95 -16.01
N GLU A 287 -15.64 -12.96 -16.75
CA GLU A 287 -15.26 -12.73 -18.14
C GLU A 287 -13.74 -12.55 -18.31
N LYS A 288 -13.13 -11.74 -17.45
CA LYS A 288 -11.67 -11.55 -17.45
C LYS A 288 -10.94 -12.81 -17.01
N ALA A 289 -11.39 -13.50 -15.96
CA ALA A 289 -10.79 -14.73 -15.49
C ALA A 289 -10.75 -15.80 -16.59
N ASN A 290 -11.83 -15.92 -17.37
CA ASN A 290 -11.90 -16.81 -18.53
C ASN A 290 -10.91 -16.41 -19.63
N LEU A 291 -10.73 -15.11 -19.90
CA LEU A 291 -9.75 -14.62 -20.89
C LEU A 291 -8.31 -15.00 -20.54
N TYR A 292 -7.99 -15.10 -19.24
CA TYR A 292 -6.67 -15.52 -18.75
C TYR A 292 -6.60 -17.01 -18.38
N GLU A 293 -7.61 -17.79 -18.78
CA GLU A 293 -7.70 -19.24 -18.57
C GLU A 293 -7.62 -19.66 -17.09
N ILE A 294 -8.17 -18.83 -16.20
CA ILE A 294 -8.23 -19.14 -14.77
C ILE A 294 -9.36 -20.14 -14.52
N SER A 295 -9.03 -21.28 -13.89
CA SER A 295 -10.04 -22.27 -13.51
C SER A 295 -11.06 -21.67 -12.54
N SER A 296 -12.34 -21.91 -12.81
CA SER A 296 -13.44 -21.49 -11.95
C SER A 296 -13.33 -22.07 -10.54
N GLU A 297 -12.72 -23.23 -10.35
CA GLU A 297 -12.51 -23.85 -9.03
C GLU A 297 -11.67 -22.97 -8.08
N LEU A 298 -10.89 -22.04 -8.62
CA LEU A 298 -10.03 -21.15 -7.82
C LEU A 298 -10.82 -19.97 -7.20
N TYR A 299 -11.98 -19.64 -7.76
CA TYR A 299 -12.79 -18.47 -7.37
C TYR A 299 -14.30 -18.75 -7.27
N SER A 300 -14.69 -20.00 -7.46
CA SER A 300 -16.03 -20.50 -7.16
C SER A 300 -15.86 -21.60 -6.12
N LEU A 301 -16.59 -21.48 -5.02
CA LEU A 301 -16.73 -22.60 -4.10
C LEU A 301 -17.72 -23.59 -4.73
N PRO A 302 -17.50 -24.90 -4.56
CA PRO A 302 -18.44 -25.88 -5.04
C PRO A 302 -19.83 -25.69 -4.44
N GLU A 303 -20.86 -26.05 -5.20
CA GLU A 303 -22.21 -26.15 -4.65
C GLU A 303 -22.27 -27.43 -3.81
N GLY A 304 -22.68 -27.30 -2.54
CA GLY A 304 -22.77 -28.46 -1.66
C GLY A 304 -23.73 -29.49 -2.24
N TYR A 305 -23.28 -30.74 -2.35
CA TYR A 305 -24.07 -31.82 -2.93
C TYR A 305 -25.35 -32.08 -2.10
N PRO A 306 -26.55 -31.69 -2.58
CA PRO A 306 -27.72 -31.54 -1.72
C PRO A 306 -28.24 -32.85 -1.15
N LEU A 307 -27.93 -33.98 -1.79
CA LEU A 307 -28.38 -35.32 -1.38
C LEU A 307 -27.28 -36.15 -0.71
N LEU A 308 -26.11 -35.57 -0.42
CA LEU A 308 -24.94 -36.30 0.07
C LEU A 308 -25.27 -37.17 1.30
N PHE A 309 -25.85 -36.56 2.33
CA PHE A 309 -26.14 -37.26 3.59
C PHE A 309 -27.23 -38.32 3.43
N GLU A 310 -28.20 -38.10 2.55
CA GLU A 310 -29.21 -39.12 2.22
C GLU A 310 -28.58 -40.33 1.50
N GLU A 311 -27.66 -40.10 0.58
CA GLU A 311 -26.95 -41.16 -0.13
C GLU A 311 -26.01 -41.95 0.79
N ILE A 312 -25.30 -41.27 1.69
CA ILE A 312 -24.52 -41.92 2.75
C ILE A 312 -25.45 -42.80 3.57
N GLY A 313 -26.57 -42.26 4.05
CA GLY A 313 -27.56 -42.99 4.85
C GLY A 313 -28.09 -44.26 4.16
N LYS A 314 -28.39 -44.20 2.87
CA LYS A 314 -28.85 -45.36 2.07
C LYS A 314 -27.79 -46.47 1.92
N ASN A 315 -26.51 -46.14 2.09
CA ASN A 315 -25.40 -47.08 1.94
C ASN A 315 -24.87 -47.62 3.28
N LEU A 316 -25.40 -47.16 4.41
CA LEU A 316 -25.08 -47.69 5.72
C LEU A 316 -25.80 -49.02 5.96
N SER A 317 -25.07 -50.00 6.50
CA SER A 317 -25.64 -51.30 6.90
C SER A 317 -26.36 -51.26 8.25
N SER A 318 -26.15 -50.21 9.05
CA SER A 318 -26.75 -49.99 10.35
C SER A 318 -26.81 -48.49 10.67
N GLN A 319 -27.57 -48.11 11.69
CA GLN A 319 -27.63 -46.72 12.14
C GLN A 319 -26.27 -46.25 12.66
N VAL A 320 -25.86 -45.05 12.25
CA VAL A 320 -24.65 -44.36 12.70
C VAL A 320 -25.03 -43.00 13.24
N THR A 321 -24.46 -42.62 14.38
CA THR A 321 -24.54 -41.25 14.91
C THR A 321 -23.27 -40.50 14.52
N ALA A 322 -23.43 -39.38 13.80
CA ALA A 322 -22.32 -38.54 13.38
C ALA A 322 -22.64 -37.05 13.62
N TYR A 323 -21.59 -36.29 13.88
CA TYR A 323 -21.63 -34.86 14.10
C TYR A 323 -21.04 -34.14 12.89
N LEU A 324 -21.86 -33.31 12.25
CA LEU A 324 -21.41 -32.42 11.19
C LEU A 324 -20.93 -31.10 11.81
N ILE A 325 -19.66 -30.80 11.63
CA ILE A 325 -19.04 -29.57 12.13
C ILE A 325 -18.50 -28.73 10.96
N GLY A 326 -17.93 -27.56 11.28
CA GLY A 326 -17.28 -26.72 10.29
C GLY A 326 -18.22 -26.08 9.27
N GLY A 327 -17.70 -25.87 8.06
CA GLY A 327 -18.32 -25.01 7.05
C GLY A 327 -19.65 -25.53 6.51
N GLU A 328 -19.80 -26.84 6.37
CA GLU A 328 -21.01 -27.45 5.80
C GLU A 328 -22.21 -27.35 6.74
N ASN A 329 -21.99 -27.51 8.06
CA ASN A 329 -23.03 -27.25 9.07
C ASN A 329 -23.54 -25.80 9.01
N MET A 330 -22.62 -24.84 8.84
CA MET A 330 -22.99 -23.43 8.68
C MET A 330 -23.76 -23.18 7.38
N ARG A 331 -23.40 -23.88 6.30
CA ARG A 331 -24.09 -23.78 5.01
C ARG A 331 -25.53 -24.27 5.08
N ILE A 332 -25.76 -25.45 5.66
CA ILE A 332 -27.10 -26.02 5.85
C ILE A 332 -27.98 -25.09 6.71
N LYS A 333 -27.39 -24.39 7.68
CA LYS A 333 -28.09 -23.41 8.53
C LYS A 333 -28.28 -22.03 7.88
N GLY A 334 -27.85 -21.83 6.63
CA GLY A 334 -27.92 -20.54 5.95
C GLY A 334 -26.96 -19.47 6.49
N LEU A 335 -25.99 -19.86 7.32
CA LEU A 335 -25.00 -18.96 7.94
C LEU A 335 -23.74 -18.78 7.09
N LYS A 336 -23.53 -19.66 6.11
CA LYS A 336 -22.42 -19.62 5.15
C LYS A 336 -22.97 -19.95 3.77
N SER A 337 -22.56 -19.23 2.74
CA SER A 337 -23.10 -19.45 1.39
C SER A 337 -22.58 -20.74 0.76
N ARG A 338 -21.29 -21.06 0.95
CA ARG A 338 -20.60 -22.23 0.35
C ARG A 338 -19.43 -22.72 1.22
N THR A 339 -18.96 -23.94 1.01
CA THR A 339 -17.79 -24.52 1.72
C THR A 339 -16.99 -25.43 0.78
N LYS A 340 -15.71 -25.68 1.07
CA LYS A 340 -14.83 -26.53 0.25
C LYS A 340 -14.85 -27.99 0.72
N ASP A 341 -15.13 -28.19 1.99
CA ASP A 341 -14.93 -29.42 2.75
C ASP A 341 -16.08 -29.67 3.73
N ILE A 342 -16.20 -30.93 4.14
CA ILE A 342 -17.25 -31.43 5.03
C ILE A 342 -16.56 -32.16 6.19
N ASP A 343 -16.66 -31.59 7.38
CA ASP A 343 -16.06 -32.14 8.59
C ASP A 343 -17.06 -33.02 9.34
N ILE A 344 -16.77 -34.32 9.43
CA ILE A 344 -17.63 -35.30 10.11
C ILE A 344 -16.87 -35.95 11.27
N VAL A 345 -17.49 -35.99 12.43
CA VAL A 345 -16.98 -36.66 13.64
C VAL A 345 -17.94 -37.77 14.07
N VAL A 346 -17.40 -38.90 14.48
CA VAL A 346 -18.13 -40.04 15.05
C VAL A 346 -17.52 -40.41 16.40
N GLU A 347 -18.33 -40.96 17.31
CA GLU A 347 -17.87 -41.26 18.68
C GLU A 347 -17.16 -42.60 18.79
N THR A 348 -17.58 -43.57 17.96
CA THR A 348 -17.11 -44.96 18.06
C THR A 348 -16.31 -45.39 16.84
N LYS A 349 -15.41 -46.35 17.04
CA LYS A 349 -14.66 -46.96 15.95
C LYS A 349 -15.58 -47.75 15.01
N GLU A 350 -16.63 -48.35 15.54
CA GLU A 350 -17.63 -49.10 14.77
C GLU A 350 -18.38 -48.17 13.79
N ASP A 351 -18.85 -47.01 14.27
CA ASP A 351 -19.47 -45.98 13.43
C ASP A 351 -18.52 -45.46 12.35
N TYR A 352 -17.24 -45.27 12.70
CA TYR A 352 -16.21 -44.88 11.75
C TYR A 352 -16.05 -45.89 10.62
N GLU A 353 -15.95 -47.18 10.94
CA GLU A 353 -15.81 -48.25 9.95
C GLU A 353 -17.05 -48.38 9.06
N LEU A 354 -18.26 -48.22 9.62
CA LEU A 354 -19.51 -48.22 8.87
C LEU A 354 -19.58 -47.04 7.87
N LEU A 355 -19.24 -45.84 8.33
CA LEU A 355 -19.21 -44.63 7.52
C LEU A 355 -18.18 -44.73 6.39
N MET A 356 -16.98 -45.24 6.70
CA MET A 356 -15.91 -45.49 5.73
C MET A 356 -16.37 -46.46 4.64
N ASN A 357 -17.01 -47.57 5.01
CA ASN A 357 -17.52 -48.53 4.06
C ASN A 357 -18.60 -47.92 3.15
N ALA A 358 -19.49 -47.08 3.69
CA ALA A 358 -20.49 -46.37 2.90
C ALA A 358 -19.84 -45.40 1.90
N PHE A 359 -18.85 -44.62 2.34
CA PHE A 359 -18.10 -43.72 1.47
C PHE A 359 -17.34 -44.46 0.36
N THR A 360 -16.70 -45.59 0.66
CA THR A 360 -16.02 -46.41 -0.35
C THR A 360 -17.01 -46.95 -1.40
N ARG A 361 -18.21 -47.39 -1.00
CA ARG A 361 -19.27 -47.80 -1.95
C ARG A 361 -19.76 -46.65 -2.82
N LEU A 362 -19.77 -45.44 -2.28
CA LEU A 362 -20.09 -44.22 -3.00
C LEU A 362 -18.93 -43.72 -3.89
N GLY A 363 -17.81 -44.44 -3.95
CA GLY A 363 -16.67 -44.11 -4.82
C GLY A 363 -15.68 -43.10 -4.23
N TYR A 364 -15.80 -42.77 -2.94
CA TYR A 364 -14.80 -41.94 -2.26
C TYR A 364 -13.52 -42.74 -2.01
N THR A 365 -12.37 -42.09 -2.17
CA THR A 365 -11.05 -42.69 -1.98
C THR A 365 -10.24 -41.91 -0.94
N PRO A 366 -9.43 -42.59 -0.11
CA PRO A 366 -8.48 -41.93 0.78
C PRO A 366 -7.48 -41.11 -0.01
N LYS A 367 -7.29 -39.86 0.41
CA LYS A 367 -6.23 -39.01 -0.12
C LYS A 367 -4.91 -39.37 0.58
N GLY A 368 -3.81 -39.50 -0.19
CA GLY A 368 -2.52 -39.91 0.37
C GLY A 368 -1.89 -38.81 1.23
N ASN A 369 -1.15 -39.19 2.28
CA ASN A 369 -0.53 -38.26 3.24
C ASN A 369 0.39 -37.19 2.62
N VAL A 370 0.89 -37.42 1.40
CA VAL A 370 1.78 -36.50 0.68
C VAL A 370 1.00 -35.31 0.06
N GLU A 371 -0.33 -35.40 -0.02
CA GLU A 371 -1.18 -34.40 -0.68
C GLU A 371 -1.99 -33.52 0.29
N PHE A 372 -1.70 -33.58 1.60
CA PHE A 372 -2.35 -32.75 2.59
C PHE A 372 -1.70 -31.37 2.66
N SER A 373 -2.53 -30.32 2.55
CA SER A 373 -2.08 -28.97 2.86
C SER A 373 -1.93 -28.79 4.38
N THR A 374 -1.19 -27.77 4.79
CA THR A 374 -1.04 -27.40 6.21
C THR A 374 -2.39 -27.07 6.86
N GLU A 375 -3.37 -26.61 6.07
CA GLU A 375 -4.73 -26.31 6.50
C GLU A 375 -5.53 -27.60 6.77
N ASP A 376 -5.41 -28.60 5.89
CA ASP A 376 -6.07 -29.90 6.01
C ASP A 376 -5.67 -30.66 7.30
N LEU A 377 -4.40 -30.50 7.73
CA LEU A 377 -3.87 -31.18 8.91
C LEU A 377 -4.26 -30.53 10.24
N ARG A 378 -4.84 -29.32 10.22
CA ARG A 378 -5.08 -28.52 11.45
C ARG A 378 -6.04 -29.19 12.43
N LEU A 379 -6.98 -29.98 11.92
CA LEU A 379 -8.00 -30.67 12.72
C LEU A 379 -7.57 -32.07 13.18
N TYR A 380 -6.33 -32.48 12.91
CA TYR A 380 -5.83 -33.84 13.15
C TYR A 380 -6.79 -34.92 12.62
N PRO A 381 -7.18 -34.86 11.32
CA PRO A 381 -8.15 -35.79 10.77
C PRO A 381 -7.60 -37.23 10.81
N SER A 382 -8.46 -38.20 11.17
CA SER A 382 -8.12 -39.63 11.06
C SER A 382 -7.90 -40.06 9.62
N ILE A 383 -8.65 -39.44 8.68
CA ILE A 383 -8.55 -39.67 7.23
C ILE A 383 -9.17 -38.49 6.48
N ILE A 384 -8.74 -38.26 5.25
CA ILE A 384 -9.39 -37.33 4.32
C ILE A 384 -9.81 -38.12 3.09
N LEU A 385 -11.09 -38.00 2.73
CA LEU A 385 -11.70 -38.69 1.59
C LEU A 385 -11.96 -37.70 0.46
N GLN A 386 -11.73 -38.15 -0.78
CA GLN A 386 -12.03 -37.36 -1.98
C GLN A 386 -12.83 -38.18 -2.98
N HIS A 387 -13.68 -37.49 -3.75
CA HIS A 387 -14.45 -38.06 -4.84
C HIS A 387 -14.24 -37.23 -6.10
N THR A 388 -13.90 -37.87 -7.22
CA THR A 388 -13.50 -37.17 -8.46
C THR A 388 -14.62 -36.35 -9.11
N ASN A 389 -15.88 -36.75 -8.92
CA ASN A 389 -17.03 -36.13 -9.57
C ASN A 389 -18.03 -35.48 -8.59
N ARG A 390 -17.70 -35.39 -7.30
CA ARG A 390 -18.63 -34.89 -6.27
C ARG A 390 -17.86 -33.91 -5.40
N SER A 391 -18.21 -32.64 -5.55
CA SER A 391 -17.58 -31.54 -4.84
C SER A 391 -18.27 -31.24 -3.52
#